data_AF-A0A085MB81-F1
#
_entry.id   AF-A0A085MB81-F1
#
_cell.length_a   1.000
_cell.length_b   1.000
_cell.length_c   1.000
_cell.angle_alpha   90.00
_cell.angle_beta   90.00
_cell.angle_gamma   90.00
#
_symmetry.space_group_name_H-M   'P 1'
#
loop_
_entity.id
_entity.type
_entity.pdbx_description
1 polymer ?
#
loop_
_entity_poly.entity_id
_entity_poly.type
_entity_poly.pdbx_seq_one_letter_code
_entity_poly.pdbx_strand_id
1 'polypeptide(L)'
;MNLRLVYIQILLLWCVTIVHTAPLQCKNAAKADISWAVFYVVPQKQAARAIYAAPAPAWEQQEVDLTPVDGALGELFTPFFTAQTKPTYNLIAYSNFPPLFRAPVSKSSPAKGVLGYTDGNGWWLVHSIEQWPDMTGTAFTAPAAGSAGLIVCLSIPFTSLKEWATVLNFEDPVVYYYHSSTPPAATSIGNIKELNDLTKKSSPVVYPPFVKSMTFTTVGASGALTTFVGKAAKAFIDIYSKHLANKVLKQSLIVWSDQTKGAKLASYCSGKYKVENVKPGQTIKVDSVDVKRSEDTSNWAVSKDAGATAVFCTSDAVRTTAWKTVPGGAVCLQQQQLQTLFSAVANTAEIEKCPSSG
;
A
#
# COMPACT_ATOMS: atom_id res chain seq x y z
N MET A 1 19.91 -21.23 57.40
CA MET A 1 19.16 -20.67 56.26
C MET A 1 19.87 -21.09 54.99
N ASN A 2 19.30 -22.03 54.22
CA ASN A 2 20.00 -22.80 53.20
C ASN A 2 20.29 -21.97 51.94
N LEU A 3 21.55 -21.57 51.76
CA LEU A 3 22.03 -20.76 50.62
C LEU A 3 21.70 -21.40 49.24
N ARG A 4 21.53 -22.73 49.20
CA ARG A 4 21.15 -23.48 47.99
C ARG A 4 19.70 -23.27 47.55
N LEU A 5 18.77 -23.00 48.48
CA LEU A 5 17.36 -22.75 48.14
C LEU A 5 17.14 -21.35 47.56
N VAL A 6 17.94 -20.37 47.98
CA VAL A 6 17.90 -19.00 47.45
C VAL A 6 18.41 -18.94 46.00
N TYR A 7 19.44 -19.73 45.67
CA TYR A 7 20.01 -19.78 44.31
C TYR A 7 19.03 -20.36 43.28
N ILE A 8 18.24 -21.37 43.65
CA ILE A 8 17.24 -21.99 42.77
C ILE A 8 16.06 -21.04 42.52
N GLN A 9 15.65 -20.24 43.51
CA GLN A 9 14.61 -19.24 43.32
C GLN A 9 15.08 -18.05 42.46
N ILE A 10 16.34 -17.64 42.54
CA ILE A 10 16.90 -16.58 41.68
C ILE A 10 17.06 -17.05 40.23
N LEU A 11 17.43 -18.32 40.00
CA LEU A 11 17.48 -18.91 38.65
C LEU A 11 16.09 -19.11 38.03
N LEU A 12 15.05 -19.38 38.82
CA LEU A 12 13.66 -19.45 38.35
C LEU A 12 13.05 -18.07 38.07
N LEU A 13 13.53 -16.99 38.72
CA LEU A 13 13.13 -15.60 38.44
C LEU A 13 13.87 -14.97 37.26
N TRP A 14 14.94 -15.61 36.76
CA TRP A 14 15.70 -15.16 35.59
C TRP A 14 15.38 -15.98 34.33
N CYS A 15 14.28 -16.73 34.33
CA CYS A 15 13.61 -17.16 33.12
C CYS A 15 12.58 -16.10 32.72
N VAL A 16 13.06 -14.86 32.47
CA VAL A 16 12.30 -13.95 31.62
C VAL A 16 12.34 -14.62 30.25
N THR A 17 11.31 -15.41 29.94
CA THR A 17 11.04 -15.80 28.57
C THR A 17 10.91 -14.49 27.81
N ILE A 18 11.97 -14.08 27.10
CA ILE A 18 11.87 -13.10 26.04
C ILE A 18 10.93 -13.77 25.04
N VAL A 19 9.64 -13.50 25.18
CA VAL A 19 8.66 -13.83 24.16
C VAL A 19 9.11 -13.01 22.96
N HIS A 20 9.89 -13.64 22.08
CA HIS A 20 10.14 -13.08 20.76
C HIS A 20 8.78 -13.09 20.09
N THR A 21 8.11 -11.94 20.14
CA THR A 21 6.94 -11.70 19.31
C THR A 21 7.38 -11.91 17.87
N ALA A 22 6.68 -12.80 17.15
CA ALA A 22 6.99 -13.07 15.76
C ALA A 22 7.06 -11.75 14.98
N PRO A 23 7.96 -11.61 13.99
CA PRO A 23 8.07 -10.38 13.22
C PRO A 23 6.72 -10.04 12.59
N LEU A 24 6.29 -8.77 12.74
CA LEU A 24 5.13 -8.25 12.02
C LEU A 24 5.61 -7.79 10.64
N GLN A 25 5.58 -8.73 9.69
CA GLN A 25 6.01 -8.51 8.32
C GLN A 25 4.95 -9.06 7.35
N CYS A 26 5.03 -8.61 6.10
CA CYS A 26 4.31 -9.21 5.00
C CYS A 26 4.62 -10.71 4.91
N LYS A 27 3.65 -11.49 4.44
CA LYS A 27 3.77 -12.95 4.32
C LYS A 27 3.68 -13.38 2.86
N ASN A 28 4.43 -14.41 2.48
CA ASN A 28 4.19 -15.13 1.23
C ASN A 28 3.14 -16.25 1.42
N ALA A 29 2.83 -16.98 0.35
CA ALA A 29 1.90 -18.13 0.40
C ALA A 29 2.35 -19.25 1.36
N ALA A 30 3.66 -19.37 1.62
CA ALA A 30 4.23 -20.31 2.59
C ALA A 30 4.31 -19.73 4.02
N LYS A 31 3.68 -18.57 4.28
CA LYS A 31 3.64 -17.86 5.57
C LYS A 31 5.00 -17.37 6.07
N ALA A 32 6.01 -17.36 5.20
CA ALA A 32 7.32 -16.83 5.52
C ALA A 32 7.30 -15.30 5.50
N ASP A 33 8.04 -14.69 6.41
CA ASP A 33 8.24 -13.25 6.45
C ASP A 33 8.99 -12.76 5.21
N ILE A 34 8.40 -11.77 4.54
CA ILE A 34 8.94 -11.14 3.34
C ILE A 34 8.88 -9.62 3.48
N SER A 35 9.68 -8.92 2.68
CA SER A 35 9.76 -7.46 2.77
C SER A 35 8.64 -6.73 2.05
N TRP A 36 8.12 -7.30 0.97
CA TRP A 36 6.98 -6.75 0.23
C TRP A 36 6.29 -7.84 -0.60
N ALA A 37 5.04 -7.60 -0.96
CA ALA A 37 4.26 -8.44 -1.87
C ALA A 37 3.32 -7.59 -2.71
N VAL A 38 3.05 -8.04 -3.94
CA VAL A 38 2.03 -7.45 -4.81
C VAL A 38 1.03 -8.53 -5.18
N PHE A 39 -0.25 -8.28 -4.93
CA PHE A 39 -1.36 -9.14 -5.31
C PHE A 39 -2.24 -8.38 -6.30
N TYR A 40 -2.32 -8.89 -7.53
CA TYR A 40 -3.30 -8.44 -8.52
C TYR A 40 -4.53 -9.34 -8.42
N VAL A 41 -5.59 -8.83 -7.79
CA VAL A 41 -6.83 -9.58 -7.57
C VAL A 41 -7.45 -9.92 -8.93
N VAL A 42 -7.79 -11.19 -9.11
CA VAL A 42 -8.39 -11.71 -10.33
C VAL A 42 -9.88 -11.31 -10.36
N PRO A 43 -10.39 -10.73 -11.45
CA PRO A 43 -11.80 -10.40 -11.56
C PRO A 43 -12.70 -11.59 -11.24
N GLN A 44 -13.77 -11.34 -10.50
CA GLN A 44 -14.80 -12.31 -10.12
C GLN A 44 -14.29 -13.50 -9.27
N LYS A 45 -13.08 -13.42 -8.71
CA LYS A 45 -12.51 -14.46 -7.84
C LYS A 45 -11.95 -13.87 -6.55
N GLN A 46 -11.90 -14.69 -5.50
CA GLN A 46 -11.15 -14.39 -4.28
C GLN A 46 -9.72 -14.93 -4.36
N ALA A 47 -9.06 -14.65 -5.49
CA ALA A 47 -7.71 -15.12 -5.79
C ALA A 47 -6.90 -13.99 -6.45
N ALA A 48 -5.58 -14.11 -6.45
CA ALA A 48 -4.70 -13.11 -7.05
C ALA A 48 -3.56 -13.73 -7.86
N ARG A 49 -3.11 -13.02 -8.90
CA ARG A 49 -1.75 -13.19 -9.42
C ARG A 49 -0.81 -12.44 -8.49
N ALA A 50 0.10 -13.16 -7.83
CA ALA A 50 0.99 -12.59 -6.83
C ALA A 50 2.44 -12.52 -7.30
N ILE A 51 3.19 -11.57 -6.74
CA ILE A 51 4.65 -11.47 -6.81
C ILE A 51 5.15 -11.23 -5.40
N TYR A 52 6.05 -12.08 -4.92
CA TYR A 52 6.67 -11.94 -3.59
C TYR A 52 8.10 -11.40 -3.68
N ALA A 53 8.55 -10.73 -2.61
CA ALA A 53 9.95 -10.38 -2.47
C ALA A 53 10.83 -11.64 -2.47
N ALA A 54 11.78 -11.66 -3.41
CA ALA A 54 12.77 -12.72 -3.59
C ALA A 54 14.01 -12.14 -4.28
N PRO A 55 15.14 -12.85 -4.38
CA PRO A 55 16.30 -12.41 -5.17
C PRO A 55 15.95 -12.18 -6.65
N ALA A 56 15.05 -13.00 -7.20
CA ALA A 56 14.51 -12.85 -8.55
C ALA A 56 12.98 -13.01 -8.52
N PRO A 57 12.23 -11.93 -8.18
CA PRO A 57 10.77 -11.98 -8.15
C PRO A 57 10.17 -12.34 -9.52
N ALA A 58 9.14 -13.17 -9.49
CA ALA A 58 8.36 -13.57 -10.66
C ALA A 58 6.88 -13.65 -10.27
N TRP A 59 6.00 -13.75 -11.27
CA TRP A 59 4.62 -14.18 -11.00
C TRP A 59 4.64 -15.58 -10.38
N GLU A 60 3.90 -15.77 -9.29
CA GLU A 60 3.68 -17.10 -8.72
C GLU A 60 3.05 -18.03 -9.76
N GLN A 61 3.42 -19.32 -9.76
CA GLN A 61 3.00 -20.25 -10.81
C GLN A 61 1.48 -20.44 -10.88
N GLN A 62 0.80 -20.37 -9.73
CA GLN A 62 -0.64 -20.53 -9.60
C GLN A 62 -1.26 -19.25 -9.04
N GLU A 63 -2.57 -19.09 -9.27
CA GLU A 63 -3.35 -18.09 -8.54
C GLU A 63 -3.24 -18.36 -7.03
N VAL A 64 -3.00 -17.29 -6.25
CA VAL A 64 -2.93 -17.36 -4.80
C VAL A 64 -4.35 -17.17 -4.26
N ASP A 65 -4.84 -18.16 -3.51
CA ASP A 65 -6.10 -18.07 -2.77
C ASP A 65 -5.98 -17.03 -1.64
N LEU A 66 -6.89 -16.05 -1.63
CA LEU A 66 -6.91 -14.99 -0.63
C LEU A 66 -7.80 -15.32 0.58
N THR A 67 -8.61 -16.37 0.51
CA THR A 67 -9.60 -16.76 1.53
C THR A 67 -9.03 -17.32 2.84
N PRO A 68 -7.85 -17.98 2.89
CA PRO A 68 -7.36 -18.58 4.12
C PRO A 68 -7.03 -17.52 5.19
N VAL A 69 -7.56 -17.72 6.40
CA VAL A 69 -7.25 -16.90 7.59
C VAL A 69 -5.78 -17.00 8.00
N ASP A 70 -5.16 -18.14 7.67
CA ASP A 70 -3.75 -18.45 7.89
C ASP A 70 -2.93 -18.29 6.59
N GLY A 71 -3.50 -17.61 5.59
CA GLY A 71 -2.85 -17.29 4.31
C GLY A 71 -2.03 -16.00 4.36
N ALA A 72 -1.47 -15.62 3.20
CA ALA A 72 -0.56 -14.48 3.08
C ALA A 72 -1.14 -13.14 3.56
N LEU A 73 -2.44 -12.91 3.35
CA LEU A 73 -3.15 -11.73 3.86
C LEU A 73 -3.73 -11.96 5.26
N GLY A 74 -4.34 -13.12 5.51
CA GLY A 74 -5.02 -13.42 6.77
C GLY A 74 -4.09 -13.35 7.99
N GLU A 75 -2.88 -13.90 7.86
CA GLU A 75 -1.87 -13.90 8.93
C GLU A 75 -1.49 -12.49 9.42
N LEU A 76 -1.58 -11.49 8.54
CA LEU A 76 -1.31 -10.10 8.89
C LEU A 76 -2.27 -9.60 9.99
N PHE A 77 -3.53 -10.02 9.90
CA PHE A 77 -4.60 -9.62 10.81
C PHE A 77 -4.76 -10.56 12.02
N THR A 78 -4.10 -11.72 12.04
CA THR A 78 -4.14 -12.67 13.17
C THR A 78 -3.92 -11.99 14.53
N PRO A 79 -2.93 -11.09 14.71
CA PRO A 79 -2.73 -10.41 15.99
C PRO A 79 -3.90 -9.53 16.43
N PHE A 80 -4.67 -8.98 15.48
CA PHE A 80 -5.83 -8.16 15.79
C PHE A 80 -7.07 -8.98 16.19
N PHE A 81 -7.26 -10.15 15.58
CA PHE A 81 -8.42 -11.01 15.84
C PHE A 81 -8.22 -11.99 17.02
N THR A 82 -6.98 -12.12 17.52
CA THR A 82 -6.65 -13.02 18.63
C THR A 82 -6.69 -12.28 19.97
N ALA A 83 -7.51 -12.76 20.91
CA ALA A 83 -7.75 -12.09 22.20
C ALA A 83 -6.47 -11.84 23.03
N GLN A 84 -5.49 -12.74 22.93
CA GLN A 84 -4.24 -12.67 23.69
C GLN A 84 -3.25 -11.64 23.13
N THR A 85 -3.27 -11.39 21.82
CA THR A 85 -2.30 -10.50 21.15
C THR A 85 -2.90 -9.14 20.76
N LYS A 86 -4.23 -9.06 20.63
CA LYS A 86 -4.96 -7.81 20.36
C LYS A 86 -4.60 -6.67 21.33
N PRO A 87 -4.46 -6.90 22.66
CA PRO A 87 -4.08 -5.84 23.58
C PRO A 87 -2.71 -5.22 23.28
N THR A 88 -1.78 -5.95 22.64
CA THR A 88 -0.45 -5.43 22.29
C THR A 88 -0.36 -4.85 20.88
N TYR A 89 -1.46 -4.90 20.12
CA TYR A 89 -1.48 -4.56 18.71
C TYR A 89 -1.98 -3.14 18.48
N ASN A 90 -1.43 -2.48 17.47
CA ASN A 90 -1.87 -1.18 16.97
C ASN A 90 -2.29 -1.33 15.50
N LEU A 91 -3.41 -0.73 15.13
CA LEU A 91 -3.95 -0.79 13.77
C LEU A 91 -4.66 0.50 13.39
N ILE A 92 -4.43 0.98 12.16
CA ILE A 92 -5.17 2.07 11.54
C ILE A 92 -5.65 1.58 10.17
N ALA A 93 -6.96 1.58 9.94
CA ALA A 93 -7.56 1.24 8.67
C ALA A 93 -8.29 2.45 8.08
N TYR A 94 -8.02 2.73 6.81
CA TYR A 94 -8.56 3.88 6.10
C TYR A 94 -9.08 3.48 4.71
N SER A 95 -10.20 4.05 4.31
CA SER A 95 -10.84 3.84 3.01
C SER A 95 -11.99 4.83 2.85
N ASN A 96 -12.15 5.43 1.68
CA ASN A 96 -13.37 6.18 1.37
C ASN A 96 -14.58 5.31 1.06
N PHE A 97 -14.40 4.01 0.92
CA PHE A 97 -15.50 3.09 0.75
C PHE A 97 -15.27 1.86 1.62
N PRO A 98 -15.36 2.03 2.95
CA PRO A 98 -15.15 0.93 3.88
C PRO A 98 -16.34 -0.05 3.82
N PRO A 99 -16.19 -1.26 4.39
CA PRO A 99 -17.28 -2.21 4.53
C PRO A 99 -18.53 -1.60 5.17
N LEU A 100 -19.70 -2.17 4.86
CA LEU A 100 -21.03 -1.78 5.39
C LEU A 100 -21.54 -0.40 4.94
N PHE A 101 -20.74 0.41 4.23
CA PHE A 101 -21.20 1.67 3.66
C PHE A 101 -22.01 1.42 2.38
N ARG A 102 -23.11 2.16 2.20
CA ARG A 102 -23.97 2.06 0.99
C ARG A 102 -23.37 2.77 -0.24
N ALA A 103 -22.50 3.74 -0.01
CA ALA A 103 -21.84 4.53 -1.04
C ALA A 103 -20.49 5.04 -0.53
N PRO A 104 -19.53 5.32 -1.43
CA PRO A 104 -18.27 5.94 -1.05
C PRO A 104 -18.50 7.34 -0.45
N VAL A 105 -17.66 7.71 0.52
CA VAL A 105 -17.64 9.04 1.10
C VAL A 105 -17.32 10.06 0.01
N SER A 106 -18.27 10.96 -0.24
CA SER A 106 -18.15 11.94 -1.31
C SER A 106 -17.07 12.98 -0.99
N LYS A 107 -16.31 13.40 -2.01
CA LYS A 107 -15.28 14.46 -1.91
C LYS A 107 -14.14 14.16 -0.93
N SER A 108 -13.96 12.91 -0.51
CA SER A 108 -12.83 12.49 0.31
C SER A 108 -11.69 11.91 -0.55
N SER A 109 -10.55 11.68 0.09
CA SER A 109 -9.44 10.92 -0.48
C SER A 109 -9.87 9.55 -0.98
N PRO A 110 -9.40 9.07 -2.15
CA PRO A 110 -9.59 7.69 -2.60
C PRO A 110 -8.74 6.66 -1.83
N ALA A 111 -7.77 7.13 -1.04
CA ALA A 111 -6.75 6.31 -0.41
C ALA A 111 -7.35 5.19 0.43
N LYS A 112 -6.81 3.98 0.28
CA LYS A 112 -7.22 2.80 1.06
C LYS A 112 -6.00 2.03 1.53
N GLY A 113 -6.07 1.56 2.77
CA GLY A 113 -4.99 0.79 3.34
C GLY A 113 -5.19 0.46 4.80
N VAL A 114 -4.25 -0.34 5.31
CA VAL A 114 -4.19 -0.74 6.71
C VAL A 114 -2.74 -0.73 7.16
N LEU A 115 -2.46 -0.03 8.26
CA LEU A 115 -1.20 -0.14 8.98
C LEU A 115 -1.41 -1.01 10.20
N GLY A 116 -0.56 -2.01 10.41
CA GLY A 116 -0.55 -2.88 11.58
C GLY A 116 0.84 -2.99 12.18
N TYR A 117 0.99 -2.77 13.49
CA TYR A 117 2.27 -2.83 14.19
C TYR A 117 2.11 -3.13 15.70
N THR A 118 3.20 -3.47 16.39
CA THR A 118 3.25 -3.64 17.86
C THR A 118 4.18 -2.59 18.47
N ASP A 119 5.26 -2.99 19.15
CA ASP A 119 6.29 -2.09 19.68
C ASP A 119 7.49 -1.95 18.72
N GLY A 120 7.46 -2.68 17.61
CA GLY A 120 8.52 -2.69 16.61
C GLY A 120 7.97 -2.45 15.20
N ASN A 121 8.69 -3.02 14.23
CA ASN A 121 8.31 -2.94 12.81
C ASN A 121 6.88 -3.44 12.59
N GLY A 122 6.29 -3.00 11.49
CA GLY A 122 4.93 -3.37 11.13
C GLY A 122 4.82 -3.74 9.67
N TRP A 123 3.58 -3.91 9.24
CA TRP A 123 3.21 -4.07 7.85
C TRP A 123 2.22 -2.99 7.46
N TRP A 124 2.27 -2.58 6.20
CA TRP A 124 1.37 -1.60 5.61
C TRP A 124 0.80 -2.17 4.31
N LEU A 125 -0.52 -2.24 4.25
CA LEU A 125 -1.28 -2.55 3.05
C LEU A 125 -1.74 -1.27 2.38
N VAL A 126 -1.48 -1.16 1.07
CA VAL A 126 -2.07 -0.16 0.18
C VAL A 126 -2.91 -0.90 -0.85
N HIS A 127 -4.17 -0.53 -1.04
CA HIS A 127 -5.02 -1.26 -1.97
C HIS A 127 -6.04 -0.41 -2.72
N SER A 128 -6.63 -0.99 -3.77
CA SER A 128 -7.74 -0.40 -4.53
C SER A 128 -9.09 -1.09 -4.30
N ILE A 129 -9.13 -2.11 -3.43
CA ILE A 129 -10.33 -2.91 -3.15
C ILE A 129 -11.39 -2.08 -2.40
N GLU A 130 -12.62 -2.06 -2.91
CA GLU A 130 -13.76 -1.42 -2.28
C GLU A 130 -14.37 -2.34 -1.20
N GLN A 131 -14.95 -1.75 -0.15
CA GLN A 131 -15.62 -2.47 0.94
C GLN A 131 -14.75 -3.54 1.63
N TRP A 132 -13.45 -3.29 1.74
CA TRP A 132 -12.48 -4.17 2.41
C TRP A 132 -11.35 -3.36 3.08
N PRO A 133 -10.74 -3.84 4.17
CA PRO A 133 -11.13 -4.99 5.01
C PRO A 133 -12.18 -4.67 6.08
N ASP A 134 -12.92 -5.68 6.53
CA ASP A 134 -13.87 -5.55 7.66
C ASP A 134 -13.18 -5.72 9.01
N MET A 135 -13.04 -4.59 9.70
CA MET A 135 -12.44 -4.52 11.03
C MET A 135 -13.47 -4.70 12.17
N THR A 136 -14.77 -4.81 11.83
CA THR A 136 -15.86 -5.00 12.79
C THR A 136 -16.22 -6.47 13.02
N GLY A 137 -15.76 -7.36 12.12
CA GLY A 137 -15.92 -8.80 12.24
C GLY A 137 -15.11 -9.43 13.37
N THR A 138 -15.28 -10.75 13.55
CA THR A 138 -14.55 -11.56 14.54
C THR A 138 -13.36 -12.32 13.96
N ALA A 139 -13.21 -12.32 12.63
CA ALA A 139 -12.15 -13.00 11.91
C ALA A 139 -11.82 -12.26 10.61
N PHE A 140 -10.64 -12.57 10.05
CA PHE A 140 -10.25 -12.07 8.73
C PHE A 140 -11.25 -12.55 7.67
N THR A 141 -11.65 -11.62 6.80
CA THR A 141 -12.41 -11.92 5.59
C THR A 141 -11.64 -11.39 4.39
N ALA A 142 -11.45 -12.24 3.39
CA ALA A 142 -10.79 -11.88 2.14
C ALA A 142 -11.60 -10.82 1.37
N PRO A 143 -10.95 -10.10 0.43
CA PRO A 143 -11.66 -9.30 -0.57
C PRO A 143 -12.80 -10.12 -1.20
N ALA A 144 -13.98 -9.53 -1.32
CA ALA A 144 -15.09 -10.18 -2.00
C ALA A 144 -14.75 -10.39 -3.48
N ALA A 145 -15.29 -11.45 -4.09
CA ALA A 145 -15.22 -11.61 -5.53
C ALA A 145 -15.92 -10.42 -6.20
N GLY A 146 -15.25 -9.80 -7.17
CA GLY A 146 -15.76 -8.59 -7.82
C GLY A 146 -14.80 -8.04 -8.85
N SER A 147 -14.52 -6.74 -8.77
CA SER A 147 -13.53 -6.11 -9.64
C SER A 147 -12.12 -6.62 -9.35
N ALA A 148 -11.28 -6.67 -10.38
CA ALA A 148 -9.84 -6.65 -10.20
C ALA A 148 -9.42 -5.41 -9.41
N GLY A 149 -8.27 -5.55 -8.77
CA GLY A 149 -7.63 -4.48 -8.03
C GLY A 149 -6.26 -4.90 -7.56
N LEU A 150 -5.57 -3.97 -6.93
CA LEU A 150 -4.22 -4.20 -6.45
C LEU A 150 -4.22 -4.17 -4.92
N ILE A 151 -3.46 -5.07 -4.31
CA ILE A 151 -3.08 -5.03 -2.90
C ILE A 151 -1.56 -5.11 -2.85
N VAL A 152 -0.91 -4.11 -2.27
CA VAL A 152 0.54 -4.07 -2.06
C VAL A 152 0.80 -4.12 -0.57
N CYS A 153 1.56 -5.12 -0.13
CA CYS A 153 2.03 -5.24 1.25
C CYS A 153 3.48 -4.77 1.35
N LEU A 154 3.77 -3.95 2.36
CA LEU A 154 5.10 -3.43 2.66
C LEU A 154 5.43 -3.66 4.14
N SER A 155 6.49 -4.41 4.41
CA SER A 155 7.06 -4.51 5.76
C SER A 155 7.77 -3.19 6.09
N ILE A 156 7.17 -2.37 6.95
CA ILE A 156 7.60 -0.99 7.20
C ILE A 156 8.36 -0.90 8.53
N PRO A 157 9.53 -0.24 8.56
CA PRO A 157 10.26 -0.07 9.81
C PRO A 157 9.52 0.90 10.75
N PHE A 158 9.53 0.61 12.04
CA PHE A 158 8.85 1.44 13.04
C PHE A 158 9.30 2.90 13.00
N THR A 159 10.59 3.12 12.75
CA THR A 159 11.21 4.45 12.65
C THR A 159 10.62 5.31 11.54
N SER A 160 9.97 4.70 10.53
CA SER A 160 9.32 5.41 9.43
C SER A 160 7.87 5.80 9.71
N LEU A 161 7.23 5.30 10.78
CA LEU A 161 5.79 5.47 11.00
C LEU A 161 5.36 6.93 11.23
N LYS A 162 6.20 7.76 11.85
CA LYS A 162 5.90 9.19 12.04
C LYS A 162 5.84 9.94 10.71
N GLU A 163 6.82 9.69 9.85
CA GLU A 163 6.86 10.32 8.53
C GLU A 163 5.77 9.75 7.62
N TRP A 164 5.50 8.43 7.72
CA TRP A 164 4.38 7.78 7.05
C TRP A 164 3.05 8.44 7.38
N ALA A 165 2.78 8.67 8.67
CA ALA A 165 1.55 9.31 9.10
C ALA A 165 1.47 10.77 8.60
N THR A 166 2.60 11.47 8.59
CA THR A 166 2.69 12.82 8.05
C THR A 166 2.36 12.86 6.56
N VAL A 167 2.90 11.94 5.76
CA VAL A 167 2.62 11.88 4.31
C VAL A 167 1.19 11.44 4.05
N LEU A 168 0.70 10.42 4.76
CA LEU A 168 -0.69 9.97 4.62
C LEU A 168 -1.68 11.09 4.97
N ASN A 169 -1.38 11.93 5.97
CA ASN A 169 -2.23 13.08 6.32
C ASN A 169 -2.38 14.10 5.18
N PHE A 170 -1.42 14.18 4.24
CA PHE A 170 -1.58 15.02 3.04
C PHE A 170 -2.63 14.47 2.08
N GLU A 171 -2.91 13.17 2.13
CA GLU A 171 -3.97 12.56 1.35
C GLU A 171 -5.34 12.78 1.97
N ASP A 172 -5.46 13.31 3.19
CA ASP A 172 -6.74 13.49 3.90
C ASP A 172 -7.58 12.18 3.96
N PRO A 173 -7.01 11.08 4.49
CA PRO A 173 -7.61 9.75 4.42
C PRO A 173 -8.88 9.68 5.28
N VAL A 174 -9.82 8.83 4.87
CA VAL A 174 -10.98 8.48 5.70
C VAL A 174 -10.61 7.31 6.60
N VAL A 175 -10.14 7.58 7.82
CA VAL A 175 -9.93 6.54 8.85
C VAL A 175 -11.29 6.06 9.35
N TYR A 176 -11.64 4.82 9.03
CA TYR A 176 -12.94 4.23 9.41
C TYR A 176 -12.82 3.31 10.65
N TYR A 177 -11.62 2.86 10.97
CA TYR A 177 -11.35 2.05 12.15
C TYR A 177 -9.91 2.24 12.63
N TYR A 178 -9.72 2.23 13.95
CA TYR A 178 -8.39 2.10 14.54
C TYR A 178 -8.48 1.34 15.87
N HIS A 179 -7.38 0.69 16.24
CA HIS A 179 -7.20 0.00 17.51
C HIS A 179 -5.81 0.35 18.06
N SER A 180 -5.73 0.72 19.32
CA SER A 180 -4.47 1.06 19.98
C SER A 180 -4.18 0.02 21.06
N SER A 181 -2.89 -0.26 21.30
CA SER A 181 -2.50 -1.17 22.37
C SER A 181 -3.00 -0.71 23.75
N THR A 182 -3.33 -1.67 24.61
CA THR A 182 -3.90 -1.51 25.95
C THR A 182 -3.22 -2.44 26.95
N PRO A 183 -2.66 -1.91 28.07
CA PRO A 183 -2.53 -0.49 28.39
C PRO A 183 -1.65 0.25 27.37
N PRO A 184 -1.81 1.59 27.20
CA PRO A 184 -1.01 2.34 26.24
C PRO A 184 0.49 2.27 26.55
N ALA A 185 1.28 1.82 25.56
CA ALA A 185 2.73 1.86 25.54
C ALA A 185 3.24 3.16 24.89
N ALA A 186 4.52 3.49 25.04
CA ALA A 186 5.12 4.67 24.40
C ALA A 186 5.01 4.63 22.85
N THR A 187 4.90 3.43 22.31
CA THR A 187 4.73 3.09 20.88
C THR A 187 3.28 3.14 20.42
N SER A 188 2.29 3.22 21.32
CA SER A 188 0.88 3.24 20.97
C SER A 188 0.50 4.43 20.08
N ILE A 189 -0.55 4.26 19.27
CA ILE A 189 -1.08 5.30 18.37
C ILE A 189 -1.29 6.63 19.11
N GLY A 190 -1.92 6.59 20.30
CA GLY A 190 -2.22 7.80 21.08
C GLY A 190 -0.98 8.57 21.56
N ASN A 191 0.16 7.89 21.71
CA ASN A 191 1.40 8.44 22.25
C ASN A 191 2.38 8.91 21.15
N ILE A 192 2.11 8.56 19.88
CA ILE A 192 2.85 9.07 18.72
C ILE A 192 1.99 10.16 18.07
N LYS A 193 2.40 11.43 18.22
CA LYS A 193 1.62 12.59 17.78
C LYS A 193 1.08 12.45 16.36
N GLU A 194 1.94 12.11 15.40
CA GLU A 194 1.58 12.05 13.98
C GLU A 194 0.55 10.95 13.70
N LEU A 195 0.65 9.79 14.39
CA LEU A 195 -0.33 8.70 14.27
C LEU A 195 -1.66 9.07 14.96
N ASN A 196 -1.61 9.68 16.14
CA ASN A 196 -2.77 10.17 16.87
C ASN A 196 -3.53 11.27 16.10
N ASP A 197 -2.83 12.07 15.29
CA ASP A 197 -3.46 13.10 14.49
C ASP A 197 -4.31 12.50 13.35
N LEU A 198 -3.97 11.30 12.84
CA LEU A 198 -4.81 10.57 11.87
C LEU A 198 -6.13 10.06 12.48
N THR A 199 -6.18 9.82 13.80
CA THR A 199 -7.40 9.33 14.48
C THR A 199 -8.33 10.45 14.91
N LYS A 200 -7.98 11.70 14.59
CA LYS A 200 -8.77 12.90 14.90
C LYS A 200 -9.33 13.50 13.62
N LYS A 201 -10.18 14.51 13.78
CA LYS A 201 -10.63 15.32 12.64
C LYS A 201 -9.41 15.94 11.95
N SER A 202 -9.24 15.64 10.67
CA SER A 202 -8.18 16.18 9.83
C SER A 202 -8.13 17.71 9.90
N SER A 203 -6.92 18.23 10.08
CA SER A 203 -6.64 19.65 9.92
C SER A 203 -6.21 19.89 8.47
N PRO A 204 -6.94 20.71 7.70
CA PRO A 204 -6.66 20.87 6.29
C PRO A 204 -5.24 21.40 6.08
N VAL A 205 -4.51 20.82 5.12
CA VAL A 205 -3.22 21.35 4.68
C VAL A 205 -3.47 22.69 3.98
N VAL A 206 -3.22 23.79 4.69
CA VAL A 206 -3.55 25.14 4.21
C VAL A 206 -2.38 25.93 3.66
N TYR A 207 -1.13 25.53 3.97
CA TYR A 207 0.08 26.20 3.51
C TYR A 207 0.94 25.31 2.60
N PRO A 208 1.64 25.89 1.61
CA PRO A 208 2.57 25.14 0.77
C PRO A 208 3.83 24.69 1.55
N PRO A 209 4.51 23.62 1.09
CA PRO A 209 4.19 22.81 -0.09
C PRO A 209 2.98 21.91 0.15
N PHE A 210 2.11 21.77 -0.87
CA PHE A 210 0.88 20.94 -0.81
C PHE A 210 1.11 19.47 -1.18
N VAL A 211 2.37 19.05 -1.25
CA VAL A 211 2.79 17.68 -1.54
C VAL A 211 3.91 17.32 -0.58
N LYS A 212 3.88 16.11 -0.05
CA LYS A 212 4.91 15.57 0.84
C LYS A 212 5.35 14.21 0.32
N SER A 213 6.62 13.88 0.52
CA SER A 213 7.18 12.58 0.17
C SER A 213 8.13 12.10 1.25
N MET A 214 8.24 10.78 1.37
CA MET A 214 9.21 10.11 2.23
C MET A 214 9.81 8.90 1.52
N THR A 215 10.92 8.40 2.04
CA THR A 215 11.55 7.17 1.56
C THR A 215 11.90 6.26 2.73
N PHE A 216 11.71 4.96 2.55
CA PHE A 216 12.15 3.93 3.50
C PHE A 216 12.52 2.66 2.75
N THR A 217 13.34 1.80 3.35
CA THR A 217 13.60 0.47 2.83
C THR A 217 12.72 -0.52 3.55
N THR A 218 12.00 -1.37 2.82
CA THR A 218 11.15 -2.40 3.41
C THR A 218 11.98 -3.41 4.22
N VAL A 219 11.48 -3.82 5.37
CA VAL A 219 12.18 -4.71 6.32
C VAL A 219 12.10 -6.17 5.85
N GLY A 220 13.23 -6.87 5.84
CA GLY A 220 13.31 -8.30 5.54
C GLY A 220 14.20 -8.61 4.34
N ALA A 221 14.29 -9.90 3.98
CA ALA A 221 15.05 -10.32 2.81
C ALA A 221 14.51 -9.66 1.52
N SER A 222 15.41 -9.37 0.59
CA SER A 222 15.09 -8.70 -0.69
C SER A 222 14.32 -7.38 -0.54
N GLY A 223 14.65 -6.61 0.51
CA GLY A 223 14.06 -5.30 0.75
C GLY A 223 14.22 -4.33 -0.43
N ALA A 224 13.17 -3.56 -0.71
CA ALA A 224 13.13 -2.57 -1.76
C ALA A 224 13.09 -1.16 -1.17
N LEU A 225 13.85 -0.23 -1.76
CA LEU A 225 13.69 1.20 -1.47
C LEU A 225 12.31 1.62 -1.96
N THR A 226 11.52 2.15 -1.04
CA THR A 226 10.13 2.54 -1.27
C THR A 226 9.97 4.03 -1.05
N THR A 227 9.32 4.69 -1.99
CA THR A 227 8.97 6.11 -1.91
C THR A 227 7.46 6.24 -1.77
N PHE A 228 7.02 6.96 -0.75
CA PHE A 228 5.61 7.29 -0.55
C PHE A 228 5.40 8.79 -0.77
N VAL A 229 4.40 9.15 -1.56
CA VAL A 229 4.05 10.53 -1.90
C VAL A 229 2.58 10.76 -1.62
N GLY A 230 2.28 11.81 -0.86
CA GLY A 230 0.92 12.29 -0.59
C GLY A 230 0.71 13.71 -1.10
N LYS A 231 -0.44 13.97 -1.72
CA LYS A 231 -0.85 15.27 -2.29
C LYS A 231 -2.15 15.72 -1.64
N ALA A 232 -2.16 16.96 -1.15
CA ALA A 232 -3.37 17.62 -0.67
C ALA A 232 -4.24 18.15 -1.82
N ALA A 233 -5.55 18.29 -1.57
CA ALA A 233 -6.50 18.85 -2.53
C ALA A 233 -6.07 20.22 -3.09
N LYS A 234 -5.42 21.03 -2.25
CA LYS A 234 -4.88 22.37 -2.59
C LYS A 234 -3.67 22.36 -3.54
N ALA A 235 -3.14 21.20 -3.91
CA ALA A 235 -2.03 21.14 -4.84
C ALA A 235 -2.45 21.47 -6.29
N PHE A 236 -3.70 21.18 -6.68
CA PHE A 236 -4.22 21.39 -8.04
C PHE A 236 -3.34 20.79 -9.16
N ILE A 237 -2.69 19.64 -8.90
CA ILE A 237 -1.78 18.98 -9.84
C ILE A 237 -2.19 17.56 -10.21
N ASP A 238 -1.73 17.14 -11.40
CA ASP A 238 -1.54 15.73 -11.73
C ASP A 238 -0.29 15.23 -10.98
N ILE A 239 -0.51 14.37 -9.98
CA ILE A 239 0.58 13.86 -9.12
C ILE A 239 1.64 13.11 -9.92
N TYR A 240 1.24 12.41 -10.99
CA TYR A 240 2.15 11.63 -11.81
C TYR A 240 3.12 12.52 -12.58
N SER A 241 2.62 13.47 -13.37
CA SER A 241 3.49 14.33 -14.18
C SER A 241 4.19 15.40 -13.37
N LYS A 242 3.48 16.11 -12.49
CA LYS A 242 4.04 17.29 -11.82
C LYS A 242 4.86 16.97 -10.59
N HIS A 243 4.70 15.79 -10.00
CA HIS A 243 5.43 15.40 -8.81
C HIS A 243 6.24 14.11 -8.98
N LEU A 244 5.61 12.95 -9.23
CA LEU A 244 6.33 11.67 -9.36
C LEU A 244 7.42 11.73 -10.43
N ALA A 245 7.05 11.94 -11.70
CA ALA A 245 8.01 11.93 -12.80
C ALA A 245 9.02 13.09 -12.72
N ASN A 246 8.56 14.32 -12.42
CA ASN A 246 9.39 15.52 -12.56
C ASN A 246 10.05 16.03 -11.27
N LYS A 247 9.68 15.55 -10.08
CA LYS A 247 10.24 16.00 -8.80
C LYS A 247 10.84 14.87 -7.97
N VAL A 248 10.19 13.72 -7.92
CA VAL A 248 10.60 12.61 -7.04
C VAL A 248 11.50 11.62 -7.79
N LEU A 249 10.99 11.01 -8.85
CA LEU A 249 11.65 9.92 -9.56
C LEU A 249 12.60 10.40 -10.68
N LYS A 250 12.37 11.60 -11.21
CA LYS A 250 13.18 12.21 -12.28
C LYS A 250 13.36 11.28 -13.48
N GLN A 251 12.27 10.70 -13.96
CA GLN A 251 12.24 9.77 -15.09
C GLN A 251 10.84 9.68 -15.72
N SER A 252 10.77 9.17 -16.95
CA SER A 252 9.49 9.01 -17.65
C SER A 252 8.72 7.79 -17.14
N LEU A 253 7.38 7.88 -17.14
CA LEU A 253 6.49 6.84 -16.63
C LEU A 253 5.46 6.42 -17.68
N ILE A 254 5.06 5.15 -17.62
CA ILE A 254 3.83 4.64 -18.26
C ILE A 254 2.79 4.44 -17.16
N VAL A 255 1.55 4.86 -17.38
CA VAL A 255 0.49 4.85 -16.35
C VAL A 255 -0.74 4.09 -16.84
N TRP A 256 -1.18 3.12 -16.03
CA TRP A 256 -2.49 2.50 -16.10
C TRP A 256 -3.42 3.23 -15.12
N SER A 257 -4.43 3.92 -15.63
CA SER A 257 -5.38 4.66 -14.79
C SER A 257 -6.79 4.70 -15.39
N ASP A 258 -7.81 4.72 -14.55
CA ASP A 258 -9.21 4.81 -14.99
C ASP A 258 -9.59 6.20 -15.50
N GLN A 259 -9.37 6.45 -16.78
CA GLN A 259 -9.80 7.70 -17.43
C GLN A 259 -11.19 7.58 -18.08
N THR A 260 -11.98 6.55 -17.77
CA THR A 260 -13.30 6.33 -18.39
C THR A 260 -14.35 7.31 -17.85
N LYS A 261 -14.12 7.87 -16.65
CA LYS A 261 -15.03 8.81 -15.98
C LYS A 261 -14.46 10.23 -15.97
N GLY A 262 -15.06 11.11 -16.77
CA GLY A 262 -14.76 12.55 -16.82
C GLY A 262 -13.72 12.97 -17.86
N ALA A 263 -13.31 14.24 -17.82
CA ALA A 263 -12.40 14.81 -18.80
C ALA A 263 -10.96 14.27 -18.65
N LYS A 264 -10.57 13.36 -19.55
CA LYS A 264 -9.26 12.68 -19.57
C LYS A 264 -8.08 13.67 -19.56
N LEU A 265 -7.00 13.30 -18.87
CA LEU A 265 -5.70 13.95 -19.07
C LEU A 265 -4.92 13.17 -20.13
N ALA A 266 -4.67 13.80 -21.28
CA ALA A 266 -3.78 13.24 -22.28
C ALA A 266 -2.38 12.98 -21.70
N SER A 267 -1.61 12.17 -22.40
CA SER A 267 -0.21 11.92 -22.06
C SER A 267 0.56 13.23 -21.95
N TYR A 268 1.38 13.33 -20.92
CA TYR A 268 2.14 14.52 -20.60
C TYR A 268 3.48 14.50 -21.35
N CYS A 269 3.57 15.31 -22.41
CA CYS A 269 4.69 15.27 -23.35
C CYS A 269 5.55 16.55 -23.37
N SER A 270 5.19 17.57 -22.58
CA SER A 270 5.84 18.88 -22.61
C SER A 270 6.96 19.08 -21.58
N GLY A 271 7.14 18.15 -20.64
CA GLY A 271 8.22 18.21 -19.64
C GLY A 271 9.44 17.40 -20.06
N LYS A 272 10.54 17.60 -19.33
CA LYS A 272 11.76 16.77 -19.47
C LYS A 272 11.45 15.29 -19.35
N TYR A 273 10.60 14.94 -18.38
CA TYR A 273 10.13 13.58 -18.15
C TYR A 273 8.68 13.46 -18.58
N LYS A 274 8.42 12.44 -19.40
CA LYS A 274 7.12 12.19 -20.04
C LYS A 274 6.28 11.28 -19.16
N VAL A 275 4.95 11.45 -19.23
CA VAL A 275 4.02 10.48 -18.62
C VAL A 275 3.04 10.04 -19.68
N GLU A 276 3.14 8.79 -20.10
CA GLU A 276 2.33 8.20 -21.16
C GLU A 276 1.25 7.31 -20.56
N ASN A 277 0.02 7.44 -21.05
CA ASN A 277 -1.09 6.61 -20.60
C ASN A 277 -1.10 5.31 -21.40
N VAL A 278 -1.31 4.18 -20.73
CA VAL A 278 -1.96 3.05 -21.39
C VAL A 278 -3.36 3.52 -21.79
N LYS A 279 -3.75 3.32 -23.06
CA LYS A 279 -4.99 3.91 -23.58
C LYS A 279 -6.20 3.50 -22.72
N PRO A 280 -7.10 4.44 -22.40
CA PRO A 280 -8.31 4.14 -21.64
C PRO A 280 -9.18 3.10 -22.34
N GLY A 281 -9.85 2.24 -21.56
CA GLY A 281 -10.78 1.23 -22.08
C GLY A 281 -10.13 0.00 -22.70
N GLN A 282 -8.80 -0.11 -22.64
CA GLN A 282 -8.09 -1.30 -23.10
C GLN A 282 -8.24 -2.48 -22.13
N THR A 283 -7.86 -3.66 -22.62
CA THR A 283 -7.63 -4.85 -21.81
C THR A 283 -6.12 -5.02 -21.68
N ILE A 284 -5.64 -5.21 -20.45
CA ILE A 284 -4.26 -5.59 -20.17
C ILE A 284 -4.21 -7.08 -19.82
N LYS A 285 -3.07 -7.72 -20.05
CA LYS A 285 -2.84 -9.09 -19.63
C LYS A 285 -1.90 -9.12 -18.43
N VAL A 286 -2.44 -9.44 -17.26
CA VAL A 286 -1.72 -9.59 -16.00
C VAL A 286 -1.35 -11.06 -15.83
N ASP A 287 -0.10 -11.39 -16.14
CA ASP A 287 0.37 -12.77 -16.32
C ASP A 287 -0.49 -13.55 -17.35
N SER A 288 -1.43 -14.35 -16.87
CA SER A 288 -2.33 -15.21 -17.64
C SER A 288 -3.77 -14.73 -17.62
N VAL A 289 -4.06 -13.62 -16.90
CA VAL A 289 -5.39 -13.09 -16.69
C VAL A 289 -5.61 -11.83 -17.53
N ASP A 290 -6.66 -11.84 -18.36
CA ASP A 290 -7.12 -10.65 -19.06
C ASP A 290 -7.94 -9.77 -18.11
N VAL A 291 -7.55 -8.50 -18.01
CA VAL A 291 -8.18 -7.52 -17.13
C VAL A 291 -8.63 -6.31 -17.94
N LYS A 292 -9.95 -6.14 -18.03
CA LYS A 292 -10.54 -4.97 -18.68
C LYS A 292 -10.48 -3.77 -17.76
N ARG A 293 -10.24 -2.59 -18.33
CA ARG A 293 -10.24 -1.35 -17.55
C ARG A 293 -11.52 -1.14 -16.71
N SER A 294 -12.68 -1.51 -17.25
CA SER A 294 -13.99 -1.37 -16.61
C SER A 294 -14.21 -2.28 -15.39
N GLU A 295 -13.38 -3.32 -15.25
CA GLU A 295 -13.48 -4.33 -14.20
C GLU A 295 -12.34 -4.18 -13.19
N ASP A 296 -11.53 -3.12 -13.26
CA ASP A 296 -10.31 -2.98 -12.48
C ASP A 296 -10.26 -1.63 -11.78
N THR A 297 -10.16 -1.63 -10.45
CA THR A 297 -10.12 -0.41 -9.63
C THR A 297 -8.71 0.14 -9.41
N SER A 298 -7.67 -0.57 -9.87
CA SER A 298 -6.28 -0.19 -9.62
C SER A 298 -5.80 0.92 -10.56
N ASN A 299 -4.95 1.79 -10.02
CA ASN A 299 -4.10 2.68 -10.81
C ASN A 299 -2.64 2.39 -10.44
N TRP A 300 -1.78 2.30 -11.44
CA TRP A 300 -0.36 2.05 -11.22
C TRP A 300 0.48 2.67 -12.33
N ALA A 301 1.77 2.85 -12.05
CA ALA A 301 2.74 3.38 -12.98
C ALA A 301 4.03 2.56 -12.96
N VAL A 302 4.74 2.54 -14.07
CA VAL A 302 6.08 1.95 -14.18
C VAL A 302 7.04 2.91 -14.84
N SER A 303 8.32 2.85 -14.45
CA SER A 303 9.36 3.54 -15.22
C SER A 303 9.43 3.02 -16.65
N LYS A 304 9.73 3.93 -17.57
CA LYS A 304 9.80 3.64 -19.01
C LYS A 304 11.24 3.45 -19.51
N ASP A 305 12.16 4.27 -19.01
CA ASP A 305 13.48 4.42 -19.63
C ASP A 305 14.45 3.33 -19.13
N ALA A 306 15.00 2.53 -20.04
CA ALA A 306 15.82 1.35 -19.71
C ALA A 306 17.12 1.65 -18.92
N GLY A 307 17.59 2.91 -18.92
CA GLY A 307 18.75 3.38 -18.15
C GLY A 307 18.39 4.15 -16.88
N ALA A 308 17.11 4.27 -16.54
CA ALA A 308 16.65 4.91 -15.32
C ALA A 308 16.40 3.88 -14.21
N THR A 309 16.24 4.37 -12.99
CA THR A 309 15.93 3.55 -11.83
C THR A 309 14.61 2.81 -12.03
N ALA A 310 14.65 1.48 -12.11
CA ALA A 310 13.47 0.65 -12.29
C ALA A 310 12.51 0.76 -11.09
N VAL A 311 11.31 1.28 -11.34
CA VAL A 311 10.28 1.47 -10.33
C VAL A 311 8.91 0.97 -10.79
N PHE A 312 8.18 0.38 -9.85
CA PHE A 312 6.75 0.12 -9.93
C PHE A 312 6.03 0.95 -8.87
N CYS A 313 4.95 1.64 -9.24
CA CYS A 313 4.16 2.45 -8.33
C CYS A 313 2.70 2.02 -8.34
N THR A 314 2.10 1.88 -7.16
CA THR A 314 0.63 1.88 -6.99
C THR A 314 0.16 3.29 -6.64
N SER A 315 -1.05 3.66 -7.04
CA SER A 315 -1.61 4.98 -6.75
C SER A 315 -3.12 4.91 -6.58
N ASP A 316 -3.62 5.73 -5.66
CA ASP A 316 -5.04 5.98 -5.48
C ASP A 316 -5.55 7.15 -6.37
N ALA A 317 -4.63 7.89 -6.99
CA ALA A 317 -4.95 9.04 -7.83
C ALA A 317 -5.26 8.61 -9.26
N VAL A 318 -6.36 9.14 -9.79
CA VAL A 318 -6.78 8.89 -11.18
C VAL A 318 -6.29 10.02 -12.10
N ARG A 319 -5.90 9.71 -13.34
CA ARG A 319 -5.45 10.70 -14.33
C ARG A 319 -6.61 11.36 -15.08
N THR A 320 -7.50 12.08 -14.40
CA THR A 320 -8.45 13.00 -15.08
C THR A 320 -8.37 14.42 -14.54
N THR A 321 -8.96 15.38 -15.25
CA THR A 321 -8.85 16.81 -14.89
C THR A 321 -9.44 17.11 -13.52
N ALA A 322 -10.55 16.46 -13.16
CA ALA A 322 -11.20 16.62 -11.86
C ALA A 322 -10.30 16.15 -10.70
N TRP A 323 -9.49 15.12 -10.93
CA TRP A 323 -8.61 14.53 -9.90
C TRP A 323 -7.40 15.40 -9.55
N LYS A 324 -7.17 16.51 -10.26
CA LYS A 324 -6.17 17.51 -9.86
C LYS A 324 -6.48 18.12 -8.49
N THR A 325 -7.76 18.24 -8.14
CA THR A 325 -8.24 18.86 -6.90
C THR A 325 -8.65 17.85 -5.84
N VAL A 326 -8.52 16.56 -6.12
CA VAL A 326 -8.77 15.49 -5.15
C VAL A 326 -7.44 15.17 -4.46
N PRO A 327 -7.40 15.04 -3.13
CA PRO A 327 -6.20 14.59 -2.44
C PRO A 327 -5.93 13.11 -2.79
N GLY A 328 -4.70 12.66 -2.60
CA GLY A 328 -4.30 11.29 -2.94
C GLY A 328 -2.79 11.15 -3.12
N GLY A 329 -2.33 9.96 -3.43
CA GLY A 329 -0.92 9.63 -3.40
C GLY A 329 -0.49 8.48 -4.30
N ALA A 330 0.76 8.09 -4.09
CA ALA A 330 1.36 6.95 -4.74
C ALA A 330 2.50 6.37 -3.91
N VAL A 331 2.68 5.05 -4.03
CA VAL A 331 3.76 4.31 -3.40
C VAL A 331 4.56 3.60 -4.47
N CYS A 332 5.85 3.90 -4.55
CA CYS A 332 6.77 3.42 -5.57
C CYS A 332 7.86 2.53 -4.97
N LEU A 333 7.95 1.28 -5.42
CA LEU A 333 9.02 0.34 -5.09
C LEU A 333 10.10 0.38 -6.17
N GLN A 334 11.35 0.57 -5.76
CA GLN A 334 12.52 0.40 -6.62
C GLN A 334 12.92 -1.07 -6.67
N GLN A 335 12.41 -1.79 -7.69
CA GLN A 335 12.67 -3.22 -7.89
C GLN A 335 12.61 -3.57 -9.38
N GLN A 336 13.73 -4.10 -9.90
CA GLN A 336 13.95 -4.31 -11.33
C GLN A 336 12.98 -5.32 -11.97
N GLN A 337 12.83 -6.51 -11.39
CA GLN A 337 11.98 -7.56 -11.93
C GLN A 337 10.49 -7.18 -11.84
N LEU A 338 10.04 -6.61 -10.73
CA LEU A 338 8.68 -6.12 -10.55
C LEU A 338 8.32 -5.07 -11.59
N GLN A 339 9.21 -4.10 -11.81
CA GLN A 339 9.06 -3.13 -12.88
C GLN A 339 9.01 -3.79 -14.26
N THR A 340 9.88 -4.77 -14.54
CA THR A 340 9.92 -5.49 -15.81
C THR A 340 8.59 -6.23 -16.06
N LEU A 341 8.05 -6.90 -15.04
CA LEU A 341 6.78 -7.62 -15.13
C LEU A 341 5.62 -6.66 -15.42
N PHE A 342 5.51 -5.54 -14.71
CA PHE A 342 4.45 -4.55 -14.97
C PHE A 342 4.65 -3.75 -16.27
N SER A 343 5.88 -3.56 -16.73
CA SER A 343 6.13 -3.04 -18.08
C SER A 343 5.64 -4.02 -19.16
N ALA A 344 5.82 -5.32 -18.97
CA ALA A 344 5.24 -6.32 -19.87
C ALA A 344 3.71 -6.26 -19.87
N VAL A 345 3.08 -6.11 -18.69
CA VAL A 345 1.62 -5.89 -18.57
C VAL A 345 1.20 -4.64 -19.35
N ALA A 346 1.86 -3.50 -19.15
CA ALA A 346 1.53 -2.25 -19.85
C ALA A 346 1.62 -2.39 -21.39
N ASN A 347 2.60 -3.14 -21.87
CA ASN A 347 2.86 -3.36 -23.30
C ASN A 347 1.92 -4.36 -23.97
N THR A 348 1.04 -5.03 -23.21
CA THR A 348 -0.04 -5.87 -23.77
C THR A 348 -1.18 -5.04 -24.36
N ALA A 349 -1.26 -3.76 -23.99
CA ALA A 349 -2.24 -2.80 -24.46
C ALA A 349 -1.57 -1.65 -25.24
N GLU A 350 -2.37 -0.89 -26.00
CA GLU A 350 -1.85 0.26 -26.72
C GLU A 350 -1.52 1.42 -25.78
N ILE A 351 -0.34 2.03 -25.95
CA ILE A 351 0.11 3.21 -25.19
C ILE A 351 -0.12 4.47 -26.02
N GLU A 352 -0.72 5.50 -25.42
CA GLU A 352 -0.77 6.86 -25.95
C GLU A 352 0.63 7.49 -25.87
N LYS A 353 1.47 7.16 -26.85
CA LYS A 353 2.86 7.63 -26.87
C LYS A 353 2.92 9.14 -27.11
N CYS A 354 3.89 9.78 -26.47
CA CYS A 354 4.25 11.14 -26.82
C CYS A 354 4.84 11.18 -28.24
N PRO A 355 4.63 12.29 -28.98
CA PRO A 355 5.27 12.46 -30.28
C PRO A 355 6.79 12.26 -30.19
N SER A 356 7.34 11.56 -31.15
CA SER A 356 8.79 11.53 -31.37
C SER A 356 9.23 12.96 -31.66
N SER A 357 10.23 13.45 -30.93
CA SER A 357 10.94 14.67 -31.32
C SER A 357 11.59 14.39 -32.68
N GLY A 358 11.07 15.04 -33.72
CA GLY A 358 11.61 14.97 -35.08
C GLY A 358 12.96 15.65 -35.21
#